data_AF-A0A661AIL0-F1
#
_entry.id   AF-A0A661AIL0-F1
#
_cell.length_a   1.000
_cell.length_b   1.000
_cell.length_c   1.000
_cell.angle_alpha   90.00
_cell.angle_beta   90.00
_cell.angle_gamma   90.00
#
_symmetry.space_group_name_H-M   'P 1'
#
loop_
_entity.id
_entity.type
_entity.pdbx_description
1 polymer ?
#
loop_
_entity_poly.entity_id
_entity_poly.type
_entity_poly.pdbx_seq_one_letter_code
_entity_poly.pdbx_strand_id
1 'polypeptide(L)'
;MKGNGNGKRNGKKIGLTKKIAAKSILTLSSAALHNDGLRRWVIKNMERKIYEDLIVGNPDNRPVKVQEDKYYMGRALLRSIDRAIASGNISKKASRGLLEVFLGNVFFGGFYKRMEFLEKYGYRPPVFMTISPTKMCNLQCIGCYAASSGKNKETLPWPVLDEIISQAKELWGANFFVISGGEPLLYKSEGKTILDLYEKHNDSYFLMYTNGTLITPEKAKRFAELGNVTPSISVEGMREETDYRRGKGVFDRILQAFQNLRTAGVPFGISITATRWNINTIMSDEFYKFYFVEQGAIYGWIFQYMPIGRGFTLELMPTPEERLKLFEWEWHLVREKGIFLADFWNSATSSDGCIA
;
A
#
# COMPACT_ATOMS: atom_id res chain seq x y z
N MET A 1 -30.41 -1.17 -40.84
CA MET A 1 -29.14 -0.41 -40.87
C MET A 1 -29.38 0.98 -40.28
N LYS A 2 -28.40 1.48 -39.50
CA LYS A 2 -28.32 2.75 -38.75
C LYS A 2 -28.80 2.67 -37.29
N GLY A 3 -27.86 2.89 -36.37
CA GLY A 3 -28.12 3.22 -34.98
C GLY A 3 -27.30 2.45 -33.94
N ASN A 4 -25.96 2.43 -34.03
CA ASN A 4 -25.13 2.14 -32.84
C ASN A 4 -23.68 2.70 -32.92
N GLY A 5 -23.55 3.94 -33.41
CA GLY A 5 -22.27 4.66 -33.49
C GLY A 5 -21.97 5.59 -32.30
N ASN A 6 -22.93 5.83 -31.40
CA ASN A 6 -22.82 6.86 -30.35
C ASN A 6 -22.13 6.37 -29.06
N GLY A 7 -22.20 5.07 -28.72
CA GLY A 7 -21.51 4.53 -27.53
C GLY A 7 -19.98 4.59 -27.63
N LYS A 8 -19.42 4.17 -28.78
CA LYS A 8 -17.96 4.18 -29.04
C LYS A 8 -17.36 5.59 -29.19
N ARG A 9 -18.13 6.56 -29.71
CA ARG A 9 -17.68 7.96 -29.83
C ARG A 9 -17.72 8.72 -28.50
N ASN A 10 -18.73 8.48 -27.65
CA ASN A 10 -18.79 9.06 -26.31
C ASN A 10 -17.73 8.48 -25.38
N GLY A 11 -17.46 7.17 -25.43
CA GLY A 11 -16.36 6.56 -24.68
C GLY A 11 -14.97 7.09 -25.07
N LYS A 12 -14.73 7.33 -26.37
CA LYS A 12 -13.47 7.94 -26.85
C LYS A 12 -13.32 9.41 -26.45
N LYS A 13 -14.40 10.22 -26.51
CA LYS A 13 -14.38 11.62 -26.06
C LYS A 13 -14.17 11.73 -24.55
N ILE A 14 -14.96 11.02 -23.73
CA ILE A 14 -14.81 10.97 -22.26
C ILE A 14 -13.39 10.52 -21.87
N GLY A 15 -12.86 9.55 -22.59
CA GLY A 15 -11.50 9.06 -22.39
C GLY A 15 -10.41 10.09 -22.72
N LEU A 16 -10.55 10.85 -23.81
CA LEU A 16 -9.60 11.91 -24.16
C LEU A 16 -9.64 13.04 -23.12
N THR A 17 -10.83 13.45 -22.67
CA THR A 17 -10.98 14.47 -21.61
C THR A 17 -10.40 14.00 -20.28
N LYS A 18 -10.60 12.73 -19.90
CA LYS A 18 -10.00 12.15 -18.68
C LYS A 18 -8.49 11.97 -18.80
N LYS A 19 -7.95 11.60 -19.96
CA LYS A 19 -6.49 11.55 -20.20
C LYS A 19 -5.85 12.94 -20.12
N ILE A 20 -6.50 13.95 -20.69
CA ILE A 20 -6.06 15.35 -20.60
C ILE A 20 -6.11 15.82 -19.14
N ALA A 21 -7.21 15.56 -18.43
CA ALA A 21 -7.34 15.88 -17.02
C ALA A 21 -6.28 15.17 -16.15
N ALA A 22 -6.02 13.87 -16.39
CA ALA A 22 -4.98 13.13 -15.68
C ALA A 22 -3.58 13.70 -15.95
N LYS A 23 -3.27 14.04 -17.20
CA LYS A 23 -1.99 14.68 -17.58
C LYS A 23 -1.85 16.06 -16.93
N SER A 24 -2.91 16.87 -16.91
CA SER A 24 -2.93 18.18 -16.24
C SER A 24 -2.75 18.05 -14.72
N ILE A 25 -3.40 17.07 -14.09
CA ILE A 25 -3.23 16.77 -12.66
C ILE A 25 -1.79 16.34 -12.39
N LEU A 26 -1.21 15.45 -13.19
CA LEU A 26 0.17 15.00 -13.03
C LEU A 26 1.18 16.15 -13.17
N THR A 27 1.00 17.02 -14.16
CA THR A 27 1.86 18.21 -14.34
C THR A 27 1.74 19.18 -13.17
N LEU A 28 0.51 19.45 -12.70
CA LEU A 28 0.27 20.30 -11.53
C LEU A 28 0.84 19.70 -10.25
N SER A 29 0.67 18.39 -10.04
CA SER A 29 1.21 17.68 -8.88
C SER A 29 2.74 17.65 -8.89
N SER A 30 3.36 17.50 -10.06
CA SER A 30 4.82 17.56 -10.20
C SER A 30 5.35 18.97 -9.90
N ALA A 31 4.69 20.03 -10.40
CA ALA A 31 5.03 21.40 -10.06
C ALA A 31 4.81 21.72 -8.56
N ALA A 32 3.78 21.13 -7.96
CA ALA A 32 3.47 21.26 -6.55
C ALA A 32 4.53 20.65 -5.62
N LEU A 33 5.31 19.66 -6.07
CA LEU A 33 6.41 19.11 -5.26
C LEU A 33 7.44 20.18 -4.84
N HIS A 34 7.59 21.23 -5.63
CA HIS A 34 8.60 22.28 -5.43
C HIS A 34 8.03 23.60 -4.89
N ASN A 35 6.73 23.67 -4.58
CA ASN A 35 6.11 24.89 -4.07
C ASN A 35 5.04 24.56 -3.01
N ASP A 36 5.30 24.93 -1.76
CA ASP A 36 4.41 24.62 -0.62
C ASP A 36 3.03 25.27 -0.71
N GLY A 37 2.92 26.45 -1.34
CA GLY A 37 1.65 27.12 -1.57
C GLY A 37 0.79 26.36 -2.59
N LEU A 38 1.40 26.01 -3.72
CA LEU A 38 0.76 25.22 -4.77
C LEU A 38 0.40 23.82 -4.27
N ARG A 39 1.27 23.16 -3.50
CA ARG A 39 0.99 21.84 -2.91
C ARG A 39 -0.23 21.85 -2.02
N ARG A 40 -0.29 22.77 -1.06
CA ARG A 40 -1.45 22.93 -0.17
C ARG A 40 -2.73 23.21 -0.95
N TRP A 41 -2.65 24.04 -2.00
CA TRP A 41 -3.78 24.30 -2.88
C TRP A 41 -4.24 23.05 -3.65
N VAL A 42 -3.31 22.26 -4.21
CA VAL A 42 -3.62 21.01 -4.93
C VAL A 42 -4.28 20.01 -3.98
N ILE A 43 -3.70 19.75 -2.81
CA ILE A 43 -4.25 18.82 -1.81
C ILE A 43 -5.66 19.25 -1.39
N LYS A 44 -5.87 20.54 -1.08
CA LYS A 44 -7.21 21.05 -0.71
C LYS A 44 -8.24 20.85 -1.81
N ASN A 45 -7.87 21.04 -3.08
CA ASN A 45 -8.76 20.79 -4.21
C ASN A 45 -9.04 19.30 -4.42
N MET A 46 -8.05 18.43 -4.22
CA MET A 46 -8.25 16.98 -4.24
C MET A 46 -9.19 16.53 -3.13
N GLU A 47 -9.01 17.01 -1.89
CA GLU A 47 -9.92 16.72 -0.77
C GLU A 47 -11.36 17.14 -1.10
N ARG A 48 -11.56 18.37 -1.63
CA ARG A 48 -12.90 18.83 -2.06
C ARG A 48 -13.50 17.93 -3.13
N LYS A 49 -12.71 17.55 -4.14
CA LYS A 49 -13.19 16.70 -5.22
C LYS A 49 -13.58 15.30 -4.73
N ILE A 50 -12.79 14.70 -3.84
CA ILE A 50 -13.11 13.41 -3.24
C ILE A 50 -14.43 13.51 -2.47
N TYR A 51 -14.66 14.60 -1.73
CA TYR A 51 -15.93 14.84 -1.04
C TYR A 51 -17.11 14.96 -2.02
N GLU A 52 -16.96 15.76 -3.08
CA GLU A 52 -17.98 15.91 -4.13
C GLU A 52 -18.29 14.57 -4.81
N ASP A 53 -17.28 13.79 -5.19
CA ASP A 53 -17.46 12.51 -5.89
C ASP A 53 -18.09 11.43 -4.98
N LEU A 54 -17.64 11.30 -3.73
CA LEU A 54 -18.07 10.23 -2.81
C LEU A 54 -19.34 10.57 -2.04
N ILE A 55 -19.43 11.77 -1.45
CA ILE A 55 -20.52 12.15 -0.55
C ILE A 55 -21.69 12.73 -1.34
N VAL A 56 -21.44 13.70 -2.22
CA VAL A 56 -22.50 14.40 -2.96
C VAL A 56 -22.95 13.56 -4.16
N GLY A 57 -22.00 13.05 -4.94
CA GLY A 57 -22.28 12.24 -6.12
C GLY A 57 -22.81 10.84 -5.78
N ASN A 58 -22.26 10.20 -4.72
CA ASN A 58 -22.60 8.86 -4.24
C ASN A 58 -23.02 7.88 -5.36
N PRO A 59 -22.17 7.66 -6.37
CA PRO A 59 -22.59 6.99 -7.62
C PRO A 59 -22.99 5.53 -7.41
N ASP A 60 -22.47 4.89 -6.37
CA ASP A 60 -22.74 3.51 -6.00
C ASP A 60 -23.89 3.39 -4.96
N ASN A 61 -24.60 4.49 -4.66
CA ASN A 61 -25.73 4.59 -3.73
C ASN A 61 -25.50 3.86 -2.39
N ARG A 62 -24.33 4.06 -1.78
CA ARG A 62 -23.98 3.49 -0.48
C ARG A 62 -24.50 4.35 0.66
N PRO A 63 -24.66 3.82 1.88
CA PRO A 63 -24.97 4.63 3.05
C PRO A 63 -23.96 5.76 3.23
N VAL A 64 -24.43 6.95 3.65
CA VAL A 64 -23.58 8.15 3.78
C VAL A 64 -22.36 7.89 4.66
N LYS A 65 -22.53 7.15 5.77
CA LYS A 65 -21.43 6.82 6.68
C LYS A 65 -20.29 6.04 6.00
N VAL A 66 -20.64 5.12 5.09
CA VAL A 66 -19.65 4.35 4.30
C VAL A 66 -18.88 5.29 3.37
N GLN A 67 -19.55 6.27 2.78
CA GLN A 67 -18.90 7.28 1.93
C GLN A 67 -18.02 8.23 2.75
N GLU A 68 -18.44 8.61 3.96
CA GLU A 68 -17.61 9.37 4.90
C GLU A 68 -16.33 8.63 5.25
N ASP A 69 -16.42 7.34 5.56
CA ASP A 69 -15.27 6.49 5.89
C ASP A 69 -14.26 6.47 4.73
N LYS A 70 -14.72 6.27 3.49
CA LYS A 70 -13.88 6.36 2.29
C LYS A 70 -13.25 7.74 2.11
N TYR A 71 -14.02 8.81 2.33
CA TYR A 71 -13.52 10.18 2.25
C TYR A 71 -12.39 10.41 3.27
N TYR A 72 -12.58 10.03 4.53
CA TYR A 72 -11.58 10.19 5.58
C TYR A 72 -10.33 9.36 5.33
N MET A 73 -10.49 8.12 4.85
CA MET A 73 -9.36 7.26 4.47
C MET A 73 -8.55 7.87 3.32
N GLY A 74 -9.23 8.33 2.26
CA GLY A 74 -8.58 9.04 1.14
C GLY A 74 -7.89 10.33 1.57
N ARG A 75 -8.53 11.10 2.45
CA ARG A 75 -7.96 12.32 3.04
C ARG A 75 -6.71 12.02 3.88
N ALA A 76 -6.75 10.98 4.70
CA ALA A 76 -5.61 10.58 5.52
C ALA A 76 -4.41 10.15 4.65
N LEU A 77 -4.66 9.46 3.53
CA LEU A 77 -3.61 9.13 2.56
C LEU A 77 -2.97 10.39 1.97
N LEU A 78 -3.79 11.33 1.48
CA LEU A 78 -3.32 12.58 0.88
C LEU A 78 -2.48 13.40 1.87
N ARG A 79 -2.95 13.53 3.13
CA ARG A 79 -2.22 14.25 4.17
C ARG A 79 -0.93 13.55 4.56
N SER A 80 -0.91 12.22 4.57
CA SER A 80 0.32 11.47 4.87
C SER A 80 1.37 11.64 3.77
N ILE A 81 0.95 11.65 2.51
CA ILE A 81 1.82 11.97 1.36
C ILE A 81 2.32 13.43 1.46
N ASP A 82 1.45 14.39 1.79
CA ASP A 82 1.83 15.79 1.94
C ASP A 82 2.88 15.99 3.06
N ARG A 83 2.69 15.37 4.23
CA ARG A 83 3.69 15.39 5.32
C ARG A 83 5.02 14.81 4.87
N ALA A 84 5.00 13.71 4.13
CA ALA A 84 6.22 13.07 3.66
C ALA A 84 6.98 13.95 2.65
N ILE A 85 6.27 14.58 1.72
CA ILE A 85 6.86 15.55 0.77
C ILE A 85 7.39 16.79 1.52
N ALA A 86 6.60 17.34 2.44
CA ALA A 86 6.96 18.53 3.21
C ALA A 86 8.20 18.31 4.10
N SER A 87 8.42 17.08 4.57
CA SER A 87 9.61 16.73 5.34
C SER A 87 10.92 16.71 4.53
N GLY A 88 10.84 16.79 3.19
CA GLY A 88 12.00 16.72 2.29
C GLY A 88 12.61 15.32 2.16
N ASN A 89 12.02 14.31 2.80
CA ASN A 89 12.57 12.96 2.91
C ASN A 89 12.20 12.03 1.74
N ILE A 90 11.69 12.55 0.61
CA ILE A 90 11.39 11.74 -0.58
C ILE A 90 12.24 12.21 -1.75
N SER A 91 12.96 11.29 -2.37
CA SER A 91 13.77 11.53 -3.57
C SER A 91 12.89 11.97 -4.74
N LYS A 92 13.45 12.73 -5.69
CA LYS A 92 12.72 13.18 -6.89
C LYS A 92 12.13 12.00 -7.67
N LYS A 93 12.88 10.89 -7.78
CA LYS A 93 12.45 9.72 -8.55
C LYS A 93 11.35 8.93 -7.83
N ALA A 94 11.44 8.78 -6.51
CA ALA A 94 10.35 8.17 -5.73
C ALA A 94 9.09 9.04 -5.70
N SER A 95 9.23 10.37 -5.61
CA SER A 95 8.10 11.30 -5.73
C SER A 95 7.43 11.18 -7.10
N ARG A 96 8.24 11.09 -8.16
CA ARG A 96 7.75 10.87 -9.52
C ARG A 96 7.03 9.53 -9.64
N GLY A 97 7.57 8.44 -9.09
CA GLY A 97 6.90 7.15 -9.13
C GLY A 97 5.59 7.13 -8.33
N LEU A 98 5.54 7.77 -7.17
CA LEU A 98 4.31 7.92 -6.38
C LEU A 98 3.24 8.74 -7.13
N LEU A 99 3.62 9.81 -7.82
CA LEU A 99 2.66 10.63 -8.56
C LEU A 99 2.28 10.02 -9.92
N GLU A 100 3.26 9.67 -10.76
CA GLU A 100 3.02 9.20 -12.12
C GLU A 100 2.57 7.75 -12.19
N VAL A 101 3.20 6.86 -11.42
CA VAL A 101 2.90 5.43 -11.48
C VAL A 101 1.74 5.09 -10.55
N PHE A 102 1.84 5.45 -9.26
CA PHE A 102 0.76 5.16 -8.31
C PHE A 102 -0.49 6.00 -8.59
N LEU A 103 -0.45 7.33 -8.50
CA LEU A 103 -1.66 8.13 -8.75
C LEU A 103 -2.09 8.10 -10.23
N GLY A 104 -1.16 8.15 -11.18
CA GLY A 104 -1.45 8.12 -12.61
C GLY A 104 -1.92 6.74 -13.10
N ASN A 105 -1.07 5.72 -13.05
CA ASN A 105 -1.37 4.44 -13.71
C ASN A 105 -2.33 3.55 -12.92
N VAL A 106 -2.30 3.57 -11.58
CA VAL A 106 -3.19 2.74 -10.75
C VAL A 106 -4.62 3.26 -10.80
N PHE A 107 -4.84 4.58 -10.74
CA PHE A 107 -6.20 5.14 -10.78
C PHE A 107 -6.69 5.45 -12.19
N PHE A 108 -5.81 5.87 -13.11
CA PHE A 108 -6.22 6.33 -14.44
C PHE A 108 -5.68 5.49 -15.61
N GLY A 109 -4.47 4.93 -15.52
CA GLY A 109 -3.83 4.20 -16.61
C GLY A 109 -4.57 2.92 -17.04
N GLY A 110 -5.11 2.18 -16.07
CA GLY A 110 -5.89 0.96 -16.32
C GLY A 110 -7.35 1.19 -16.73
N PHE A 111 -7.83 2.44 -16.74
CA PHE A 111 -9.27 2.73 -16.83
C PHE A 111 -9.97 2.07 -18.03
N TYR A 112 -9.40 2.16 -19.23
CA TYR A 112 -10.03 1.60 -20.42
C TYR A 112 -10.12 0.07 -20.37
N LYS A 113 -9.04 -0.59 -19.97
CA LYS A 113 -9.03 -2.04 -19.82
C LYS A 113 -10.01 -2.51 -18.75
N ARG A 114 -10.15 -1.76 -17.66
CA ARG A 114 -11.16 -2.05 -16.63
C ARG A 114 -12.59 -1.87 -17.11
N MET A 115 -12.83 -0.88 -17.99
CA MET A 115 -14.13 -0.70 -18.64
C MET A 115 -14.42 -1.80 -19.65
N GLU A 116 -13.44 -2.19 -20.47
CA GLU A 116 -13.56 -3.33 -21.39
C GLU A 116 -13.81 -4.65 -20.63
N PHE A 117 -13.13 -4.84 -19.51
CA PHE A 117 -13.35 -5.97 -18.62
C PHE A 117 -14.77 -5.96 -18.05
N LEU A 118 -15.24 -4.81 -17.55
CA LEU A 118 -16.61 -4.66 -17.03
C LEU A 118 -17.66 -4.93 -18.11
N GLU A 119 -17.46 -4.43 -19.33
CA GLU A 119 -18.35 -4.68 -20.47
C GLU A 119 -18.39 -6.17 -20.85
N LYS A 120 -17.23 -6.83 -20.83
CA LYS A 120 -17.10 -8.25 -21.21
C LYS A 120 -17.64 -9.21 -20.14
N TYR A 121 -17.37 -8.94 -18.87
CA TYR A 121 -17.60 -9.90 -17.78
C TYR A 121 -18.76 -9.49 -16.84
N GLY A 122 -19.26 -8.26 -16.94
CA GLY A 122 -20.39 -7.78 -16.12
C GLY A 122 -20.04 -7.40 -14.68
N TYR A 123 -18.77 -7.45 -14.28
CA TYR A 123 -18.29 -7.01 -12.96
C TYR A 123 -16.96 -6.26 -13.04
N ARG A 124 -16.64 -5.46 -12.02
CA ARG A 124 -15.39 -4.68 -11.95
C ARG A 124 -14.20 -5.63 -11.69
N PRO A 125 -13.06 -5.48 -12.38
CA PRO A 125 -11.89 -6.32 -12.12
C PRO A 125 -11.20 -5.96 -10.80
N PRO A 126 -10.37 -6.87 -10.25
CA PRO A 126 -9.52 -6.56 -9.11
C PRO A 126 -8.60 -5.36 -9.39
N VAL A 127 -8.52 -4.43 -8.44
CA VAL A 127 -7.69 -3.22 -8.56
C VAL A 127 -6.21 -3.53 -8.35
N PHE A 128 -5.92 -4.48 -7.46
CA PHE A 128 -4.58 -4.94 -7.14
C PHE A 128 -4.55 -6.46 -6.99
N MET A 129 -3.34 -7.01 -7.02
CA MET A 129 -3.08 -8.44 -6.84
C MET A 129 -1.97 -8.65 -5.83
N THR A 130 -2.21 -9.54 -4.86
CA THR A 130 -1.19 -9.95 -3.89
C THR A 130 -0.49 -11.21 -4.39
N ILE A 131 0.85 -11.18 -4.44
CA ILE A 131 1.69 -12.26 -4.95
C ILE A 131 2.73 -12.61 -3.88
N SER A 132 2.83 -13.90 -3.55
CA SER A 132 3.88 -14.43 -2.67
C SER A 132 4.89 -15.22 -3.51
N PRO A 133 5.98 -14.59 -3.99
CA PRO A 133 6.86 -15.21 -4.97
C PRO A 133 7.79 -16.27 -4.36
N THR A 134 7.97 -16.29 -3.03
CA THR A 134 8.76 -17.30 -2.33
C THR A 134 8.26 -17.55 -0.92
N LYS A 135 8.49 -18.76 -0.39
CA LYS A 135 8.34 -19.12 1.03
C LYS A 135 9.65 -19.01 1.83
N MET A 136 10.78 -18.69 1.20
CA MET A 136 12.04 -18.49 1.90
C MET A 136 11.97 -17.28 2.81
N CYS A 137 12.39 -17.41 4.07
CA CYS A 137 12.47 -16.31 5.02
C CYS A 137 13.72 -16.44 5.91
N ASN A 138 14.37 -15.33 6.21
CA ASN A 138 15.54 -15.28 7.09
C ASN A 138 15.18 -15.16 8.58
N LEU A 139 13.89 -15.06 8.92
CA LEU A 139 13.38 -15.06 10.30
C LEU A 139 12.52 -16.30 10.57
N GLN A 140 12.29 -16.58 11.85
CA GLN A 140 11.38 -17.62 12.32
C GLN A 140 10.35 -17.07 13.30
N CYS A 141 9.57 -16.07 12.87
CA CYS A 141 8.64 -15.38 13.75
C CYS A 141 7.61 -16.32 14.39
N ILE A 142 7.25 -16.03 15.65
CA ILE A 142 6.16 -16.69 16.39
C ILE A 142 4.84 -16.37 15.70
N GLY A 143 3.99 -17.38 15.49
CA GLY A 143 2.68 -17.20 14.87
C GLY A 143 2.75 -16.62 13.45
N CYS A 144 3.70 -17.09 12.63
CA CYS A 144 3.83 -16.65 11.24
C CYS A 144 2.75 -17.31 10.37
N TYR A 145 1.81 -16.50 9.85
CA TYR A 145 0.70 -16.98 9.01
C TYR A 145 1.21 -17.70 7.74
N ALA A 146 2.29 -17.18 7.12
CA ALA A 146 2.88 -17.74 5.91
C ALA A 146 3.68 -19.02 6.15
N ALA A 147 3.86 -19.43 7.42
CA ALA A 147 4.67 -20.57 7.87
C ALA A 147 6.09 -20.63 7.24
N SER A 148 6.60 -19.49 6.80
CA SER A 148 7.84 -19.37 6.02
C SER A 148 9.08 -19.45 6.91
N SER A 149 10.16 -20.01 6.38
CA SER A 149 11.43 -20.21 7.09
C SER A 149 12.60 -20.34 6.12
N GLY A 150 13.83 -20.35 6.64
CA GLY A 150 15.03 -20.62 5.84
C GLY A 150 15.11 -22.05 5.31
N LYS A 151 14.24 -22.97 5.79
CA LYS A 151 14.17 -24.36 5.30
C LYS A 151 13.26 -24.51 4.09
N ASN A 152 12.34 -23.56 3.88
CA ASN A 152 11.46 -23.55 2.72
C ASN A 152 12.26 -23.21 1.46
N LYS A 153 11.89 -23.81 0.33
CA LYS A 153 12.54 -23.59 -0.97
C LYS A 153 11.53 -23.26 -2.07
N GLU A 154 10.24 -23.37 -1.77
CA GLU A 154 9.15 -23.12 -2.69
C GLU A 154 9.20 -21.66 -3.16
N THR A 155 9.48 -21.49 -4.45
CA THR A 155 9.69 -20.20 -5.10
C THR A 155 9.11 -20.28 -6.50
N LEU A 156 8.38 -19.25 -6.93
CA LEU A 156 7.84 -19.18 -8.27
C LEU A 156 8.99 -19.06 -9.29
N PRO A 157 8.99 -19.87 -10.36
CA PRO A 157 9.88 -19.65 -11.50
C PRO A 157 9.74 -18.21 -12.01
N TRP A 158 10.85 -17.60 -12.41
CA TRP A 158 10.85 -16.21 -12.89
C TRP A 158 9.88 -15.98 -14.05
N PRO A 159 9.83 -16.84 -15.09
CA PRO A 159 8.89 -16.67 -16.20
C PRO A 159 7.43 -16.64 -15.75
N VAL A 160 7.07 -17.45 -14.75
CA VAL A 160 5.70 -17.51 -14.20
C VAL A 160 5.36 -16.22 -13.47
N LEU A 161 6.26 -15.71 -12.62
CA LEU A 161 6.04 -14.47 -11.87
C LEU A 161 5.87 -13.27 -12.82
N ASP A 162 6.71 -13.20 -13.85
CA ASP A 162 6.65 -12.18 -14.89
C ASP A 162 5.38 -12.26 -15.74
N GLU A 163 4.96 -13.47 -16.10
CA GLU A 163 3.73 -13.72 -16.86
C GLU A 163 2.48 -13.30 -16.07
N ILE A 164 2.39 -13.63 -14.78
CA ILE A 164 1.27 -13.24 -13.92
C ILE A 164 1.04 -11.72 -13.96
N ILE A 165 2.11 -10.93 -13.79
CA ILE A 165 2.03 -9.47 -13.80
C ILE A 165 1.68 -8.96 -15.21
N SER A 166 2.31 -9.52 -16.24
CA SER A 166 2.05 -9.14 -17.63
C SER A 166 0.59 -9.39 -18.01
N GLN A 167 0.06 -10.56 -17.69
CA GLN A 167 -1.34 -10.92 -17.94
C GLN A 167 -2.31 -10.04 -17.13
N ALA A 168 -2.02 -9.75 -15.86
CA ALA A 168 -2.89 -8.88 -15.05
C ALA A 168 -3.03 -7.46 -15.64
N LYS A 169 -1.91 -6.91 -16.14
CA LYS A 169 -1.89 -5.64 -16.89
C LYS A 169 -2.60 -5.78 -18.23
N GLU A 170 -2.41 -6.89 -18.92
CA GLU A 170 -2.95 -7.10 -20.26
C GLU A 170 -4.47 -7.28 -20.26
N LEU A 171 -4.96 -8.19 -19.42
CA LEU A 171 -6.32 -8.69 -19.42
C LEU A 171 -7.31 -7.75 -18.72
N TRP A 172 -6.90 -7.08 -17.64
CA TRP A 172 -7.81 -6.20 -16.88
C TRP A 172 -7.20 -4.89 -16.37
N GLY A 173 -5.94 -4.59 -16.71
CA GLY A 173 -5.33 -3.29 -16.43
C GLY A 173 -5.00 -3.07 -14.95
N ALA A 174 -4.61 -4.12 -14.22
CA ALA A 174 -3.99 -3.94 -12.91
C ALA A 174 -2.58 -3.36 -13.07
N ASN A 175 -2.27 -2.30 -12.33
CA ASN A 175 -0.94 -1.66 -12.28
C ASN A 175 -0.44 -1.49 -10.84
N PHE A 176 -1.11 -2.12 -9.87
CA PHE A 176 -0.72 -2.12 -8.47
C PHE A 176 -0.61 -3.55 -7.99
N PHE A 177 0.56 -3.91 -7.49
CA PHE A 177 0.88 -5.27 -7.04
C PHE A 177 1.41 -5.23 -5.62
N VAL A 178 0.91 -6.16 -4.81
CA VAL A 178 1.35 -6.34 -3.43
C VAL A 178 2.24 -7.56 -3.38
N ILE A 179 3.52 -7.37 -3.11
CA ILE A 179 4.48 -8.46 -2.91
C ILE A 179 4.48 -8.84 -1.43
N SER A 180 4.16 -10.10 -1.16
CA SER A 180 4.17 -10.71 0.17
C SER A 180 5.02 -12.00 0.14
N GLY A 181 4.74 -12.98 0.99
CA GLY A 181 5.39 -14.29 1.04
C GLY A 181 6.29 -14.45 2.26
N GLY A 182 7.38 -15.21 2.13
CA GLY A 182 8.44 -15.24 3.13
C GLY A 182 9.11 -13.86 3.27
N GLU A 183 10.39 -13.75 2.94
CA GLU A 183 11.04 -12.45 2.79
C GLU A 183 11.26 -12.17 1.30
N PRO A 184 10.54 -11.21 0.68
CA PRO A 184 10.67 -10.93 -0.76
C PRO A 184 12.09 -10.63 -1.21
N LEU A 185 12.93 -10.05 -0.35
CA LEU A 185 14.32 -9.75 -0.67
C LEU A 185 15.23 -10.99 -0.73
N LEU A 186 14.71 -12.18 -0.41
CA LEU A 186 15.36 -13.46 -0.65
C LEU A 186 14.90 -14.14 -1.95
N TYR A 187 13.90 -13.59 -2.64
CA TYR A 187 13.44 -14.18 -3.90
C TYR A 187 14.58 -14.21 -4.92
N LYS A 188 14.88 -15.41 -5.41
CA LYS A 188 15.81 -15.64 -6.50
C LYS A 188 15.32 -16.80 -7.37
N SER A 189 15.22 -16.58 -8.66
CA SER A 189 14.87 -17.62 -9.64
C SER A 189 15.55 -17.31 -10.96
N GLU A 190 16.22 -18.29 -11.56
CA GLU A 190 16.88 -18.15 -12.87
C GLU A 190 17.83 -16.93 -12.97
N GLY A 191 18.54 -16.62 -11.88
CA GLY A 191 19.46 -15.47 -11.81
C GLY A 191 18.78 -14.11 -11.60
N LYS A 192 17.45 -14.07 -11.51
CA LYS A 192 16.65 -12.86 -11.29
C LYS A 192 16.20 -12.73 -9.85
N THR A 193 16.06 -11.49 -9.39
CA THR A 193 15.64 -11.10 -8.05
C THR A 193 14.33 -10.32 -8.10
N ILE A 194 13.79 -9.96 -6.94
CA ILE A 194 12.58 -9.12 -6.89
C ILE A 194 12.84 -7.70 -7.44
N LEU A 195 14.08 -7.21 -7.37
CA LEU A 195 14.44 -5.90 -7.92
C LEU A 195 14.37 -5.90 -9.46
N ASP A 196 14.75 -7.01 -10.10
CA ASP A 196 14.59 -7.17 -11.56
C ASP A 196 13.12 -7.08 -11.96
N LEU A 197 12.19 -7.53 -11.10
CA LEU A 197 10.76 -7.48 -11.36
C LEU A 197 10.25 -6.05 -11.38
N TYR A 198 10.67 -5.27 -10.38
CA TYR A 198 10.32 -3.85 -10.27
C TYR A 198 10.91 -3.04 -11.44
N GLU A 199 12.12 -3.38 -11.87
CA GLU A 199 12.76 -2.74 -13.02
C GLU A 199 12.05 -3.06 -14.34
N LYS A 200 11.69 -4.33 -14.55
CA LYS A 200 10.98 -4.77 -15.76
C LYS A 200 9.57 -4.19 -15.86
N HIS A 201 8.86 -4.10 -14.74
CA HIS A 201 7.48 -3.59 -14.67
C HIS A 201 7.44 -2.16 -14.08
N ASN A 202 8.29 -1.28 -14.59
CA ASN A 202 8.44 0.11 -14.11
C ASN A 202 7.20 1.01 -14.31
N ASP A 203 6.23 0.55 -15.09
CA ASP A 203 4.92 1.17 -15.31
C ASP A 203 3.88 0.75 -14.27
N SER A 204 4.24 -0.17 -13.38
CA SER A 204 3.44 -0.66 -12.26
C SER A 204 4.04 -0.23 -10.93
N TYR A 205 3.19 -0.05 -9.93
CA TYR A 205 3.59 0.28 -8.56
C TYR A 205 3.53 -0.96 -7.66
N PHE A 206 4.52 -1.10 -6.78
CA PHE A 206 4.66 -2.25 -5.91
C PHE A 206 4.61 -1.84 -4.44
N LEU A 207 3.72 -2.45 -3.66
CA LEU A 207 3.83 -2.47 -2.20
C LEU A 207 4.54 -3.77 -1.81
N MET A 208 5.58 -3.71 -1.00
CA MET A 208 6.32 -4.91 -0.57
C MET A 208 6.26 -5.08 0.93
N TYR A 209 5.55 -6.09 1.43
CA TYR A 209 5.65 -6.51 2.82
C TYR A 209 7.00 -7.19 3.06
N THR A 210 7.79 -6.67 4.00
CA THR A 210 9.14 -7.16 4.29
C THR A 210 9.42 -7.05 5.78
N ASN A 211 10.27 -7.93 6.30
CA ASN A 211 10.77 -7.80 7.68
C ASN A 211 11.84 -6.69 7.81
N GLY A 212 12.28 -6.08 6.69
CA GLY A 212 13.19 -4.94 6.67
C GLY A 212 14.65 -5.27 6.93
N THR A 213 14.98 -6.43 7.50
CA THR A 213 16.34 -6.77 7.96
C THR A 213 17.39 -6.86 6.85
N LEU A 214 16.95 -6.95 5.59
CA LEU A 214 17.82 -7.02 4.41
C LEU A 214 17.94 -5.70 3.65
N ILE A 215 17.31 -4.61 4.13
CA ILE A 215 17.37 -3.29 3.52
C ILE A 215 18.67 -2.58 3.93
N THR A 216 19.72 -2.82 3.14
CA THR A 216 21.01 -2.14 3.25
C THR A 216 20.96 -0.77 2.56
N PRO A 217 21.95 0.12 2.78
CA PRO A 217 22.05 1.38 2.05
C PRO A 217 22.01 1.21 0.52
N GLU A 218 22.63 0.15 0.00
CA GLU A 218 22.67 -0.16 -1.44
C GLU A 218 21.29 -0.54 -1.95
N LYS A 219 20.53 -1.37 -1.21
CA LYS A 219 19.16 -1.72 -1.59
C LYS A 219 18.23 -0.52 -1.49
N ALA A 220 18.36 0.31 -0.45
CA ALA A 220 17.61 1.54 -0.32
C ALA A 220 17.86 2.48 -1.50
N LYS A 221 19.13 2.64 -1.92
CA LYS A 221 19.48 3.39 -3.14
C LYS A 221 18.85 2.78 -4.39
N ARG A 222 18.87 1.46 -4.55
CA ARG A 222 18.18 0.78 -5.67
C ARG A 222 16.67 1.02 -5.65
N PHE A 223 16.01 1.00 -4.50
CA PHE A 223 14.59 1.34 -4.41
C PHE A 223 14.31 2.78 -4.84
N ALA A 224 15.16 3.74 -4.43
CA ALA A 224 15.04 5.13 -4.87
C ALA A 224 15.25 5.27 -6.39
N GLU A 225 16.20 4.52 -6.95
CA GLU A 225 16.45 4.45 -8.38
C GLU A 225 15.32 3.76 -9.16
N LEU A 226 14.60 2.82 -8.57
CA LEU A 226 13.42 2.22 -9.19
C LEU A 226 12.23 3.18 -9.16
N GLY A 227 11.98 3.78 -7.99
CA GLY A 227 10.92 4.77 -7.76
C GLY A 227 9.50 4.21 -7.75
N ASN A 228 9.29 2.96 -8.18
CA ASN A 228 7.98 2.33 -8.30
C ASN A 228 7.69 1.28 -7.22
N VAL A 229 8.41 1.30 -6.10
CA VAL A 229 8.21 0.38 -4.97
C VAL A 229 8.20 1.12 -3.64
N THR A 230 7.31 0.71 -2.74
CA THR A 230 7.23 1.18 -1.36
C THR A 230 7.31 -0.02 -0.39
N PRO A 231 8.34 -0.11 0.45
CA PRO A 231 8.42 -1.12 1.50
C PRO A 231 7.39 -0.87 2.61
N SER A 232 6.69 -1.91 3.04
CA SER A 232 5.87 -1.94 4.25
C SER A 232 6.58 -2.80 5.28
N ILE A 233 7.30 -2.16 6.20
CA ILE A 233 8.18 -2.84 7.15
C ILE A 233 7.35 -3.42 8.29
N SER A 234 7.49 -4.72 8.52
CA SER A 234 6.71 -5.35 9.57
C SER A 234 7.25 -5.07 10.97
N VAL A 235 6.39 -4.56 11.85
CA VAL A 235 6.65 -4.18 13.25
C VAL A 235 5.57 -4.76 14.16
N GLU A 236 5.83 -4.97 15.45
CA GLU A 236 4.84 -5.60 16.35
C GLU A 236 4.45 -4.71 17.54
N GLY A 237 4.91 -3.46 17.61
CA GLY A 237 4.85 -2.64 18.81
C GLY A 237 6.17 -1.93 18.97
N MET A 238 6.68 -1.78 20.18
CA MET A 238 8.02 -1.27 20.42
C MET A 238 9.04 -2.42 20.36
N ARG A 239 10.21 -2.21 20.96
CA ARG A 239 11.31 -3.18 20.96
C ARG A 239 10.90 -4.51 21.56
N GLU A 240 10.23 -4.49 22.70
CA GLU A 240 9.88 -5.70 23.44
C GLU A 240 8.99 -6.62 22.60
N GLU A 241 7.89 -6.10 22.04
CA GLU A 241 6.94 -6.88 21.26
C GLU A 241 7.54 -7.35 19.94
N THR A 242 8.32 -6.47 19.30
CA THR A 242 9.00 -6.78 18.03
C THR A 242 10.02 -7.90 18.22
N ASP A 243 10.91 -7.79 19.20
CA ASP A 243 11.95 -8.78 19.44
C ASP A 243 11.37 -10.10 20.00
N TYR A 244 10.34 -10.03 20.85
CA TYR A 244 9.63 -11.22 21.35
C TYR A 244 9.13 -12.08 20.19
N ARG A 245 8.45 -11.47 19.23
CA ARG A 245 7.82 -12.23 18.14
C ARG A 245 8.77 -12.53 16.99
N ARG A 246 9.65 -11.60 16.62
CA ARG A 246 10.45 -11.66 15.38
C ARG A 246 11.89 -12.13 15.61
N GLY A 247 12.34 -12.11 16.86
CA GLY A 247 13.69 -12.50 17.28
C GLY A 247 14.48 -11.31 17.82
N LYS A 248 15.37 -11.57 18.78
CA LYS A 248 16.20 -10.57 19.45
C LYS A 248 17.00 -9.70 18.47
N GLY A 249 16.95 -8.38 18.66
CA GLY A 249 17.67 -7.40 17.84
C GLY A 249 17.04 -7.11 16.47
N VAL A 250 15.83 -7.63 16.19
CA VAL A 250 15.11 -7.30 14.94
C VAL A 250 14.63 -5.86 14.97
N PHE A 251 14.24 -5.33 16.12
CA PHE A 251 13.85 -3.92 16.25
C PHE A 251 14.96 -2.97 15.80
N ASP A 252 16.23 -3.21 16.19
CA ASP A 252 17.35 -2.37 15.75
C ASP A 252 17.57 -2.44 14.24
N ARG A 253 17.41 -3.63 13.65
CA ARG A 253 17.52 -3.79 12.19
C ARG A 253 16.39 -3.07 11.46
N ILE A 254 15.19 -3.02 12.04
CA ILE A 254 14.08 -2.23 11.51
C ILE A 254 14.42 -0.73 11.56
N LEU A 255 14.97 -0.23 12.66
CA LEU A 255 15.40 1.17 12.75
C LEU A 255 16.48 1.50 11.72
N GLN A 256 17.44 0.60 11.51
CA GLN A 256 18.45 0.75 10.46
C GLN A 256 17.82 0.78 9.06
N ALA A 257 16.82 -0.07 8.80
CA ALA A 257 16.08 -0.07 7.54
C ALA A 257 15.36 1.26 7.31
N PHE A 258 14.66 1.79 8.34
CA PHE A 258 14.04 3.11 8.26
C PHE A 258 15.04 4.22 7.98
N GLN A 259 16.19 4.22 8.67
CA GLN A 259 17.25 5.18 8.42
C GLN A 259 17.76 5.11 6.97
N ASN A 260 17.99 3.90 6.46
CA ASN A 260 18.47 3.69 5.08
C ASN A 260 17.44 4.20 4.06
N LEU A 261 16.16 3.92 4.27
CA LEU A 261 15.07 4.36 3.40
C LEU A 261 14.91 5.88 3.42
N ARG A 262 14.92 6.51 4.60
CA ARG A 262 14.91 7.98 4.72
C ARG A 262 16.10 8.62 4.03
N THR A 263 17.31 8.08 4.25
CA THR A 263 18.55 8.61 3.64
C THR A 263 18.49 8.53 2.11
N ALA A 264 17.95 7.44 1.56
CA ALA A 264 17.79 7.27 0.12
C ALA A 264 16.58 8.04 -0.47
N GLY A 265 15.69 8.55 0.39
CA GLY A 265 14.47 9.23 -0.01
C GLY A 265 13.40 8.28 -0.58
N VAL A 266 13.26 7.09 0.02
CA VAL A 266 12.27 6.08 -0.37
C VAL A 266 11.07 6.16 0.57
N PRO A 267 9.84 6.36 0.08
CA PRO A 267 8.66 6.29 0.93
C PRO A 267 8.47 4.86 1.44
N PHE A 268 8.03 4.74 2.69
CA PHE A 268 7.76 3.45 3.30
C PHE A 268 6.62 3.57 4.30
N GLY A 269 6.03 2.43 4.62
CA GLY A 269 5.06 2.31 5.68
C GLY A 269 5.41 1.19 6.64
N ILE A 270 4.47 0.92 7.54
CA ILE A 270 4.57 -0.19 8.50
C ILE A 270 3.45 -1.20 8.27
N SER A 271 3.72 -2.46 8.62
CA SER A 271 2.73 -3.53 8.69
C SER A 271 2.76 -4.12 10.08
N ILE A 272 1.60 -4.23 10.72
CA ILE A 272 1.47 -4.60 12.12
C ILE A 272 0.58 -5.82 12.19
N THR A 273 1.00 -6.84 12.94
CA THR A 273 0.06 -7.88 13.33
C THR A 273 -0.44 -7.62 14.74
N ALA A 274 -1.68 -7.15 14.88
CA ALA A 274 -2.31 -6.92 16.17
C ALA A 274 -2.63 -8.27 16.84
N THR A 275 -2.12 -8.43 18.06
CA THR A 275 -2.28 -9.60 18.93
C THR A 275 -2.73 -9.13 20.30
N ARG A 276 -3.29 -10.04 21.11
CA ARG A 276 -3.61 -9.76 22.51
C ARG A 276 -2.41 -9.22 23.31
N TRP A 277 -1.18 -9.61 22.95
CA TRP A 277 0.04 -9.18 23.62
C TRP A 277 0.41 -7.72 23.36
N ASN A 278 0.27 -7.26 22.11
CA ASN A 278 0.78 -5.94 21.69
C ASN A 278 -0.29 -4.89 21.44
N ILE A 279 -1.58 -5.23 21.53
CA ILE A 279 -2.65 -4.31 21.11
C ILE A 279 -2.67 -3.01 21.90
N ASN A 280 -2.37 -3.07 23.21
CA ASN A 280 -2.31 -1.87 24.05
C ASN A 280 -1.15 -0.95 23.63
N THR A 281 0.01 -1.51 23.29
CA THR A 281 1.15 -0.76 22.76
C THR A 281 0.80 -0.13 21.42
N ILE A 282 0.18 -0.89 20.52
CA ILE A 282 -0.26 -0.39 19.20
C ILE A 282 -1.21 0.80 19.36
N MET A 283 -2.18 0.71 20.27
CA MET A 283 -3.17 1.76 20.51
C MET A 283 -2.63 2.97 21.29
N SER A 284 -1.34 2.99 21.63
CA SER A 284 -0.75 4.09 22.39
C SER A 284 -0.46 5.32 21.53
N ASP A 285 -0.48 6.48 22.18
CA ASP A 285 -0.02 7.74 21.61
C ASP A 285 1.46 7.69 21.19
N GLU A 286 2.27 6.98 21.98
CA GLU A 286 3.70 6.81 21.74
C GLU A 286 3.94 6.07 20.42
N PHE A 287 3.19 5.00 20.16
CA PHE A 287 3.33 4.19 18.96
C PHE A 287 3.16 5.01 17.68
N TYR A 288 2.05 5.76 17.56
CA TYR A 288 1.81 6.50 16.32
C TYR A 288 2.79 7.67 16.16
N LYS A 289 3.18 8.34 17.26
CA LYS A 289 4.18 9.43 17.23
C LYS A 289 5.52 8.88 16.77
N PHE A 290 5.96 7.77 17.36
CA PHE A 290 7.21 7.13 17.01
C PHE A 290 7.25 6.74 15.53
N TYR A 291 6.27 5.97 15.05
CA TYR A 291 6.34 5.46 13.67
C TYR A 291 6.01 6.48 12.59
N PHE A 292 4.95 7.28 12.76
CA PHE A 292 4.46 8.17 11.70
C PHE A 292 5.05 9.57 11.77
N VAL A 293 5.46 10.05 12.96
CA VAL A 293 6.04 11.39 13.12
C VAL A 293 7.56 11.33 13.16
N GLU A 294 8.14 10.53 14.04
CA GLU A 294 9.61 10.49 14.23
C GLU A 294 10.30 9.64 13.15
N GLN A 295 9.82 8.42 12.90
CA GLN A 295 10.42 7.54 11.90
C GLN A 295 10.00 7.90 10.47
N GLY A 296 8.87 8.58 10.28
CA GLY A 296 8.41 9.07 8.97
C GLY A 296 7.69 8.03 8.10
N ALA A 297 7.09 7.01 8.71
CA ALA A 297 6.20 6.09 7.99
C ALA A 297 5.00 6.87 7.41
N ILE A 298 4.64 6.60 6.15
CA ILE A 298 3.59 7.35 5.44
C ILE A 298 2.25 6.62 5.37
N TYR A 299 2.23 5.32 5.68
CA TYR A 299 1.03 4.50 5.80
C TYR A 299 1.27 3.35 6.79
N GLY A 300 0.19 2.83 7.35
CA GLY A 300 0.20 1.61 8.16
C GLY A 300 -0.87 0.61 7.72
N TRP A 301 -0.55 -0.67 7.84
CA TRP A 301 -1.50 -1.77 7.66
C TRP A 301 -1.59 -2.60 8.92
N ILE A 302 -2.79 -2.85 9.41
CA ILE A 302 -3.04 -3.71 10.57
C ILE A 302 -3.67 -5.02 10.09
N PHE A 303 -3.07 -6.11 10.53
CA PHE A 303 -3.56 -7.46 10.39
C PHE A 303 -3.90 -7.97 11.78
N GLN A 304 -5.16 -8.27 12.05
CA GLN A 304 -5.51 -8.94 13.30
C GLN A 304 -5.01 -10.38 13.25
N TYR A 305 -4.38 -10.83 14.33
CA TYR A 305 -3.80 -12.16 14.41
C TYR A 305 -4.86 -13.24 14.15
N MET A 306 -4.53 -14.12 13.20
CA MET A 306 -5.30 -15.32 12.89
C MET A 306 -4.49 -16.55 13.33
N PRO A 307 -5.10 -17.54 14.02
CA PRO A 307 -4.41 -18.70 14.54
C PRO A 307 -4.16 -19.74 13.43
N ILE A 308 -3.40 -19.34 12.41
CA ILE A 308 -3.05 -20.17 11.26
C ILE A 308 -1.53 -20.15 11.03
N GLY A 309 -1.05 -21.10 10.22
CA GLY A 309 0.37 -21.20 9.88
C GLY A 309 1.19 -21.88 10.98
N ARG A 310 2.42 -21.41 11.19
CA ARG A 310 3.36 -22.08 12.10
C ARG A 310 3.21 -21.59 13.53
N GLY A 311 3.16 -22.54 14.47
CA GLY A 311 3.18 -22.25 15.91
C GLY A 311 2.00 -21.36 16.29
N PHE A 312 0.82 -21.65 15.74
CA PHE A 312 -0.37 -20.89 16.02
C PHE A 312 -0.84 -21.14 17.47
N THR A 313 -1.43 -20.12 18.08
CA THR A 313 -2.05 -20.21 19.40
C THR A 313 -3.29 -19.33 19.43
N LEU A 314 -4.34 -19.76 20.12
CA LEU A 314 -5.54 -18.93 20.31
C LEU A 314 -5.29 -17.80 21.32
N GLU A 315 -4.26 -17.90 22.15
CA GLU A 315 -3.94 -16.93 23.20
C GLU A 315 -3.52 -15.57 22.64
N LEU A 316 -2.99 -15.52 21.41
CA LEU A 316 -2.61 -14.28 20.74
C LEU A 316 -3.76 -13.61 20.01
N MET A 317 -4.94 -14.25 19.92
CA MET A 317 -6.10 -13.65 19.25
C MET A 317 -6.65 -12.48 20.08
N PRO A 318 -6.82 -11.29 19.47
CA PRO A 318 -7.54 -10.20 20.12
C PRO A 318 -8.99 -10.60 20.45
N THR A 319 -9.47 -10.22 21.63
CA THR A 319 -10.89 -10.41 22.03
C THR A 319 -11.82 -9.49 21.24
N PRO A 320 -13.13 -9.75 21.20
CA PRO A 320 -14.09 -8.84 20.57
C PRO A 320 -13.98 -7.39 21.09
N GLU A 321 -13.81 -7.21 22.39
CA GLU A 321 -13.69 -5.88 23.02
C GLU A 321 -12.39 -5.17 22.62
N GLU A 322 -11.29 -5.93 22.54
CA GLU A 322 -10.00 -5.44 22.06
C GLU A 322 -10.08 -5.02 20.59
N ARG A 323 -10.78 -5.79 19.74
CA ARG A 323 -11.00 -5.45 18.33
C ARG A 323 -11.84 -4.19 18.14
N LEU A 324 -12.86 -3.99 18.99
CA LEU A 324 -13.66 -2.76 18.99
C LEU A 324 -12.83 -1.53 19.39
N LYS A 325 -12.02 -1.64 20.44
CA LYS A 325 -11.11 -0.55 20.84
C LYS A 325 -10.11 -0.21 19.74
N LEU A 326 -9.58 -1.23 19.06
CA LEU A 326 -8.68 -1.05 17.92
C LEU A 326 -9.36 -0.32 16.77
N PHE A 327 -10.62 -0.67 16.45
CA PHE A 327 -11.44 0.03 15.46
C PHE A 327 -11.63 1.52 15.83
N GLU A 328 -11.99 1.81 17.08
CA GLU A 328 -12.21 3.18 17.55
C GLU A 328 -10.92 4.01 17.47
N TRP A 329 -9.80 3.44 17.91
CA TRP A 329 -8.49 4.07 17.87
C TRP A 329 -8.00 4.32 16.44
N GLU A 330 -8.12 3.33 15.55
CA GLU A 330 -7.76 3.47 14.13
C GLU A 330 -8.52 4.62 13.49
N TRP A 331 -9.84 4.66 13.66
CA TRP A 331 -10.67 5.72 13.10
C TRP A 331 -10.41 7.08 13.72
N HIS A 332 -10.02 7.16 15.00
CA HIS A 332 -9.54 8.39 15.61
C HIS A 332 -8.28 8.90 14.90
N LEU A 333 -7.28 8.04 14.63
CA LEU A 333 -6.07 8.42 13.89
C LEU A 333 -6.39 8.86 12.45
N VAL A 334 -7.25 8.14 11.75
CA VAL A 334 -7.64 8.46 10.36
C VAL A 334 -8.42 9.77 10.28
N ARG A 335 -9.45 9.94 11.12
CA ARG A 335 -10.35 11.09 11.07
C ARG A 335 -9.73 12.35 11.66
N GLU A 336 -9.11 12.24 12.84
CA GLU A 336 -8.67 13.43 13.58
C GLU A 336 -7.20 13.76 13.34
N LYS A 337 -6.31 12.75 13.29
CA LYS A 337 -4.87 12.98 13.08
C LYS A 337 -4.48 13.00 11.60
N GLY A 338 -5.33 12.47 10.71
CA GLY A 338 -5.04 12.36 9.29
C GLY A 338 -3.84 11.45 9.00
N ILE A 339 -3.68 10.39 9.81
CA ILE A 339 -2.69 9.33 9.60
C ILE A 339 -3.36 8.22 8.82
N PHE A 340 -2.77 7.82 7.69
CA PHE A 340 -3.28 6.68 6.94
C PHE A 340 -2.92 5.38 7.65
N LEU A 341 -3.92 4.72 8.20
CA LEU A 341 -3.83 3.44 8.85
C LEU A 341 -5.08 2.66 8.44
N ALA A 342 -4.90 1.46 7.91
CA ALA A 342 -6.00 0.61 7.50
C ALA A 342 -5.84 -0.78 8.10
N ASP A 343 -6.92 -1.31 8.65
CA ASP A 343 -7.04 -2.64 9.22
C ASP A 343 -7.89 -3.52 8.28
N PHE A 344 -7.38 -4.70 7.98
CA PHE A 344 -8.03 -5.64 7.06
C PHE A 344 -9.44 -6.09 7.51
N TRP A 345 -9.76 -5.97 8.79
CA TRP A 345 -11.05 -6.32 9.39
C TRP A 345 -11.88 -5.08 9.72
N ASN A 346 -11.26 -4.06 10.30
CA ASN A 346 -11.96 -2.91 10.86
C ASN A 346 -12.25 -1.78 9.85
N SER A 347 -11.57 -1.74 8.69
CA SER A 347 -11.80 -0.72 7.66
C SER A 347 -12.67 -1.20 6.48
N ALA A 348 -13.48 -2.25 6.65
CA ALA A 348 -14.29 -2.82 5.57
C ALA A 348 -15.24 -1.82 4.88
N THR A 349 -15.69 -0.80 5.61
CA THR A 349 -16.50 0.32 5.06
C THR A 349 -15.72 1.15 4.03
N SER A 350 -14.39 1.20 4.12
CA SER A 350 -13.53 1.91 3.17
C SER A 350 -13.34 1.15 1.85
N SER A 351 -13.61 -0.16 1.82
CA SER A 351 -13.40 -1.05 0.67
C SER A 351 -14.69 -1.68 0.12
N ASP A 352 -15.87 -1.29 0.63
CA ASP A 352 -17.16 -1.94 0.33
C ASP A 352 -17.19 -3.44 0.63
N GLY A 353 -16.40 -3.90 1.62
CA GLY A 353 -16.25 -5.32 1.95
C GLY A 353 -14.88 -5.64 2.55
N CYS A 354 -14.50 -6.91 2.53
CA CYS A 354 -13.19 -7.36 3.01
C CYS A 354 -12.05 -6.67 2.23
N ILE A 355 -10.98 -6.26 2.92
CA ILE A 355 -9.76 -5.75 2.29
C ILE A 355 -8.85 -6.91 1.81
N ALA A 356 -9.08 -8.13 2.32
CA ALA A 356 -8.28 -9.33 2.03
C ALA A 356 -8.59 -9.99 0.69
#